data_AF-A0A2G6EQ11-F1
#
_entry.id   AF-A0A2G6EQ11-F1
#
_cell.length_a   1.000
_cell.length_b   1.000
_cell.length_c   1.000
_cell.angle_alpha   90.00
_cell.angle_beta   90.00
_cell.angle_gamma   90.00
#
_symmetry.space_group_name_H-M   'P 1'
#
loop_
_entity.id
_entity.type
_entity.pdbx_description
1 polymer ?
#
loop_
_entity_poly.entity_id
_entity_poly.type
_entity_poly.pdbx_seq_one_letter_code
_entity_poly.pdbx_strand_id
1 'polypeptide(L)'
;MSGYLKNYGVKKLARRYASNIANARWLWRNRMGAEEISVTVAKGNESITFSQAEKISLNDFSYTSPELDTLTEWIAAGLSGQAYTILYIEGQARVGYGQEVYPSQELILDTGNRKSKVLYQVNNKAGVHSQKIGNAIRTIDTWYEEDAPFPIAVEPYGSVTTLGTAFRQPKEKKDFYSIFDAWIKDDKSPTEEQQHYAMAILIRGGVFGESGKE
;
A
#
# COMPACT_ATOMS: atom_id res chain seq x y z
N MET A 1 -14.01 0.22 -17.18
CA MET A 1 -13.08 1.17 -16.51
C MET A 1 -13.58 2.62 -16.56
N SER A 2 -13.99 3.15 -17.71
CA SER A 2 -14.60 4.49 -17.82
C SER A 2 -15.86 4.68 -16.95
N GLY A 3 -16.71 3.64 -16.84
CA GLY A 3 -17.89 3.66 -15.97
C GLY A 3 -17.56 3.84 -14.49
N TYR A 4 -16.57 3.11 -13.97
CA TYR A 4 -16.11 3.25 -12.58
C TYR A 4 -15.59 4.67 -12.30
N LEU A 5 -14.73 5.20 -13.17
CA LEU A 5 -14.17 6.54 -13.02
C LEU A 5 -15.26 7.62 -13.05
N LYS A 6 -16.31 7.43 -13.86
CA LYS A 6 -17.46 8.34 -13.91
C LYS A 6 -18.30 8.30 -12.63
N ASN A 7 -18.48 7.13 -12.03
CA ASN A 7 -19.36 6.95 -10.87
C ASN A 7 -18.67 7.30 -9.55
N TYR A 8 -17.41 6.91 -9.38
CA TYR A 8 -16.71 6.97 -8.08
C TYR A 8 -15.40 7.79 -8.13
N GLY A 9 -14.84 7.99 -9.32
CA GLY A 9 -13.50 8.56 -9.47
C GLY A 9 -12.41 7.73 -8.78
N VAL A 10 -11.29 8.37 -8.46
CA VAL A 10 -10.13 7.73 -7.79
C VAL A 10 -9.93 8.19 -6.36
N LYS A 11 -10.74 9.13 -5.88
CA LYS A 11 -10.52 9.83 -4.60
C LYS A 11 -10.52 8.89 -3.40
N LYS A 12 -11.39 7.88 -3.37
CA LYS A 12 -11.42 6.88 -2.28
C LYS A 12 -10.13 6.06 -2.20
N LEU A 13 -9.59 5.63 -3.35
CA LEU A 13 -8.32 4.91 -3.42
C LEU A 13 -7.14 5.83 -3.06
N ALA A 14 -7.12 7.04 -3.63
CA ALA A 14 -6.12 8.05 -3.33
C ALA A 14 -6.06 8.38 -1.83
N ARG A 15 -7.22 8.50 -1.18
CA ARG A 15 -7.30 8.74 0.27
C ARG A 15 -6.67 7.61 1.07
N ARG A 16 -6.94 6.35 0.73
CA ARG A 16 -6.34 5.21 1.44
C ARG A 16 -4.82 5.12 1.24
N TYR A 17 -4.32 5.44 0.03
CA TYR A 17 -2.87 5.56 -0.20
C TYR A 17 -2.26 6.71 0.59
N ALA A 18 -2.91 7.88 0.61
CA ALA A 18 -2.51 9.04 1.40
C ALA A 18 -2.44 8.70 2.90
N SER A 19 -3.43 7.98 3.43
CA SER A 19 -3.44 7.55 4.84
C SER A 19 -2.25 6.65 5.19
N ASN A 20 -1.86 5.72 4.31
CA ASN A 20 -0.69 4.86 4.54
C ASN A 20 0.66 5.58 4.43
N ILE A 21 0.71 6.69 3.71
CA ILE A 21 1.87 7.60 3.72
C ILE A 21 1.89 8.37 5.05
N ALA A 22 0.75 8.97 5.40
CA ALA A 22 0.58 9.81 6.58
C ALA A 22 0.86 9.07 7.90
N ASN A 23 0.39 7.83 8.04
CA ASN A 23 0.56 7.02 9.26
C ASN A 23 1.93 6.33 9.37
N ALA A 24 2.84 6.59 8.43
CA ALA A 24 4.17 6.01 8.37
C ALA A 24 4.21 4.48 8.34
N ARG A 25 3.18 3.78 7.81
CA ARG A 25 3.20 2.31 7.67
C ARG A 25 4.43 1.80 6.93
N TRP A 26 4.93 2.59 5.98
CA TRP A 26 6.12 2.31 5.19
C TRP A 26 7.44 2.27 6.00
N LEU A 27 7.44 2.67 7.27
CA LEU A 27 8.56 2.45 8.20
C LEU A 27 8.65 1.00 8.70
N TRP A 28 7.60 0.19 8.50
CA TRP A 28 7.53 -1.20 8.96
C TRP A 28 7.91 -1.32 10.44
N ARG A 29 8.89 -2.16 10.77
CA ARG A 29 9.35 -2.40 12.15
C ARG A 29 9.93 -1.16 12.81
N ASN A 30 10.44 -0.19 12.04
CA ASN A 30 10.96 1.07 12.59
C ASN A 30 9.85 1.99 13.14
N ARG A 31 8.58 1.73 12.81
CA ARG A 31 7.43 2.42 13.41
C ARG A 31 7.17 1.95 14.85
N MET A 32 7.50 0.71 15.16
CA MET A 32 7.17 0.09 16.45
C MET A 32 8.08 0.62 17.54
N GLY A 33 7.51 1.16 18.61
CA GLY A 33 8.27 1.67 19.76
C GLY A 33 8.92 3.03 19.52
N ALA A 34 8.63 3.72 18.42
CA ALA A 34 8.98 5.13 18.27
C ALA A 34 8.09 5.98 19.19
N GLU A 35 8.69 6.92 19.92
CA GLU A 35 8.00 7.86 20.80
C GLU A 35 7.18 8.88 20.00
N GLU A 36 7.73 9.34 18.89
CA GLU A 36 7.16 10.36 18.02
C GLU A 36 7.56 10.04 16.58
N ILE A 37 6.62 10.17 15.65
CA ILE A 37 6.88 10.04 14.23
C ILE A 37 6.30 11.25 13.50
N SER A 38 7.17 12.01 12.82
CA SER A 38 6.74 13.05 11.88
C SER A 38 6.90 12.57 10.44
N VAL A 39 5.94 12.91 9.58
CA VAL A 39 6.01 12.65 8.14
C VAL A 39 5.79 13.96 7.40
N THR A 40 6.77 14.37 6.60
CA THR A 40 6.66 15.53 5.71
C THR A 40 6.57 15.05 4.28
N VAL A 41 5.58 15.55 3.53
CA VAL A 41 5.39 15.26 2.11
C VAL A 41 5.48 16.56 1.33
N ALA A 42 6.37 16.60 0.34
CA ALA A 42 6.56 17.74 -0.54
C ALA A 42 6.19 17.40 -2.00
N LYS A 43 5.59 18.37 -2.68
CA LYS A 43 5.26 18.35 -4.11
C LYS A 43 5.68 19.68 -4.72
N GLY A 44 6.80 19.70 -5.45
CA GLY A 44 7.37 20.95 -5.94
C GLY A 44 7.78 21.87 -4.79
N ASN A 45 7.18 23.06 -4.72
CA ASN A 45 7.45 24.04 -3.66
C ASN A 45 6.46 23.97 -2.49
N GLU A 46 5.44 23.11 -2.57
CA GLU A 46 4.46 22.93 -1.50
C GLU A 46 4.86 21.75 -0.61
N SER A 47 4.62 21.86 0.69
CA SER A 47 4.85 20.79 1.66
C SER A 47 3.78 20.76 2.74
N ILE A 48 3.44 19.56 3.18
CA ILE A 48 2.55 19.28 4.31
C ILE A 48 3.27 18.38 5.32
N THR A 49 2.92 18.49 6.60
CA THR A 49 3.54 17.70 7.67
C THR A 49 2.50 17.10 8.60
N PHE A 50 2.61 15.79 8.83
CA PHE A 50 1.91 15.05 9.87
C PHE A 50 2.84 14.91 11.07
N SER A 51 2.68 15.76 12.10
CA SER A 51 3.61 15.79 13.24
C SER A 51 3.48 14.60 14.21
N GLN A 52 2.36 13.86 14.15
CA GLN A 52 2.05 12.73 15.05
C GLN A 52 1.51 11.54 14.24
N ALA A 53 2.31 11.05 13.30
CA ALA A 53 1.96 9.94 12.42
C ALA A 53 1.70 8.64 13.19
N GLU A 54 2.30 8.47 14.38
CA GLU A 54 2.10 7.32 15.25
C GLU A 54 0.66 7.21 15.76
N LYS A 55 -0.05 8.34 15.87
CA LYS A 55 -1.46 8.42 16.31
C LYS A 55 -2.47 8.13 15.21
N ILE A 56 -2.04 8.17 13.95
CA ILE A 56 -2.90 7.84 12.82
C ILE A 56 -3.06 6.32 12.74
N SER A 57 -4.30 5.85 12.69
CA SER A 57 -4.63 4.42 12.71
C SER A 57 -3.96 3.65 11.57
N LEU A 58 -3.57 2.40 11.89
CA LEU A 58 -3.14 1.39 10.92
C LEU A 58 -4.27 0.42 10.56
N ASN A 59 -5.41 0.46 11.23
CA ASN A 59 -6.46 -0.55 11.07
C ASN A 59 -7.71 -0.01 10.37
N ASP A 60 -7.82 1.31 10.25
CA ASP A 60 -8.92 1.97 9.56
C ASP A 60 -8.42 3.22 8.81
N PHE A 61 -9.33 3.84 8.07
CA PHE A 61 -9.07 5.02 7.23
C PHE A 61 -9.97 6.21 7.64
N SER A 62 -10.36 6.28 8.91
CA SER A 62 -11.28 7.30 9.44
C SER A 62 -10.61 8.65 9.75
N TYR A 63 -9.28 8.68 9.86
CA TYR A 63 -8.52 9.90 10.14
C TYR A 63 -8.80 11.00 9.10
N THR A 64 -8.92 12.24 9.57
CA THR A 64 -9.18 13.43 8.76
C THR A 64 -8.24 14.56 9.19
N SER A 65 -7.67 15.26 8.22
CA SER A 65 -6.95 16.52 8.43
C SER A 65 -6.84 17.27 7.10
N PRO A 66 -6.64 18.60 7.11
CA PRO A 66 -6.38 19.36 5.89
C PRO A 66 -5.16 18.85 5.11
N GLU A 67 -4.12 18.37 5.80
CA GLU A 67 -2.93 17.78 5.20
C GLU A 67 -3.26 16.46 4.48
N LEU A 68 -4.07 15.59 5.10
CA LEU A 68 -4.51 14.35 4.47
C LEU A 68 -5.36 14.63 3.23
N ASP A 69 -6.24 15.62 3.29
CA ASP A 69 -7.07 16.02 2.16
C ASP A 69 -6.20 16.56 1.01
N THR A 70 -5.20 17.39 1.33
CA THR A 70 -4.20 17.90 0.36
C THR A 70 -3.42 16.76 -0.30
N LEU A 71 -2.90 15.81 0.49
CA LEU A 71 -2.19 14.64 -0.03
C LEU A 71 -3.10 13.77 -0.91
N THR A 72 -4.35 13.61 -0.50
CA THR A 72 -5.36 12.87 -1.26
C THR A 72 -5.57 13.48 -2.64
N GLU A 73 -5.71 14.80 -2.73
CA GLU A 73 -5.89 15.49 -4.01
C GLU A 73 -4.65 15.38 -4.90
N TRP A 74 -3.44 15.51 -4.35
CA TRP A 74 -2.21 15.33 -5.11
C TRP A 74 -2.10 13.93 -5.74
N ILE A 75 -2.44 12.89 -4.97
CA ILE A 75 -2.45 11.50 -5.45
C ILE A 75 -3.59 11.28 -6.45
N ALA A 76 -4.78 11.80 -6.18
CA ALA A 76 -5.94 11.67 -7.06
C ALA A 76 -5.69 12.29 -8.43
N ALA A 77 -5.10 13.49 -8.48
CA ALA A 77 -4.74 14.17 -9.72
C ALA A 77 -3.71 13.39 -10.55
N GLY A 78 -2.78 12.70 -9.88
CA GLY A 78 -1.81 11.82 -10.54
C GLY A 78 -2.48 10.57 -11.13
N LEU A 79 -3.32 9.89 -10.34
CA LEU A 79 -4.01 8.68 -10.76
C LEU A 79 -5.04 8.92 -11.87
N SER A 80 -5.64 10.11 -11.92
CA SER A 80 -6.60 10.49 -12.96
C SER A 80 -5.94 11.02 -14.24
N GLY A 81 -4.62 11.21 -14.25
CA GLY A 81 -3.88 11.82 -15.36
C GLY A 81 -4.11 13.33 -15.50
N GLN A 82 -4.73 13.98 -14.51
CA GLN A 82 -4.95 15.44 -14.50
C GLN A 82 -3.65 16.22 -14.25
N ALA A 83 -2.68 15.62 -13.57
CA ALA A 83 -1.38 16.22 -13.31
C ALA A 83 -0.26 15.17 -13.30
N TYR A 84 0.95 15.60 -13.64
CA TYR A 84 2.15 14.84 -13.33
C TYR A 84 2.51 15.02 -11.85
N THR A 85 2.45 13.94 -11.07
CA THR A 85 2.66 13.98 -9.62
C THR A 85 3.92 13.23 -9.22
N ILE A 86 4.90 13.95 -8.67
CA ILE A 86 6.03 13.42 -7.91
C ILE A 86 5.90 13.91 -6.47
N LEU A 87 6.00 12.99 -5.51
CA LEU A 87 5.99 13.30 -4.08
C LEU A 87 7.34 12.92 -3.47
N TYR A 88 7.89 13.84 -2.68
CA TYR A 88 9.07 13.58 -1.84
C TYR A 88 8.58 13.38 -0.42
N ILE A 89 8.88 12.22 0.17
CA ILE A 89 8.40 11.83 1.50
C ILE A 89 9.60 11.69 2.42
N GLU A 90 9.58 12.43 3.52
CA GLU A 90 10.54 12.31 4.63
C GLU A 90 9.81 11.85 5.88
N GLY A 91 10.37 10.88 6.59
CA GLY A 91 9.86 10.41 7.88
C GLY A 91 10.95 10.49 8.94
N GLN A 92 10.64 11.09 10.09
CA GLN A 92 11.53 11.18 11.23
C GLN A 92 10.90 10.43 12.40
N ALA A 93 11.58 9.40 12.92
CA ALA A 93 11.10 8.59 14.02
C ALA A 93 12.06 8.69 15.21
N ARG A 94 11.56 9.15 16.36
CA ARG A 94 12.32 9.21 17.62
C ARG A 94 12.26 7.85 18.31
N VAL A 95 13.32 7.04 18.15
CA VAL A 95 13.40 5.69 18.74
C VAL A 95 14.25 5.60 20.00
N GLY A 96 15.19 6.54 20.19
CA GLY A 96 16.13 6.56 21.32
C GLY A 96 17.58 6.26 20.94
N TYR A 97 18.51 6.61 21.82
CA TYR A 97 19.94 6.47 21.57
C TYR A 97 20.38 5.00 21.52
N GLY A 98 21.18 4.65 20.50
CA GLY A 98 21.75 3.31 20.35
C GLY A 98 20.76 2.21 19.94
N GLN A 99 19.50 2.55 19.62
CA GLN A 99 18.50 1.57 19.21
C GLN A 99 18.81 0.97 17.82
N GLU A 100 18.47 -0.31 17.67
CA GLU A 100 18.59 -1.01 16.38
C GLU A 100 17.57 -0.45 15.38
N VAL A 101 18.02 -0.21 14.14
CA VAL A 101 17.16 0.09 13.00
C VAL A 101 17.00 -1.15 12.13
N TYR A 102 15.90 -1.22 11.38
CA TYR A 102 15.47 -2.41 10.63
C TYR A 102 15.36 -2.14 9.13
N PRO A 103 16.48 -2.19 8.39
CA PRO A 103 16.51 -2.22 6.94
C PRO A 103 15.83 -3.47 6.37
N SER A 104 15.67 -3.51 5.05
CA SER A 104 15.32 -4.74 4.33
C SER A 104 16.40 -5.82 4.52
N GLN A 105 16.00 -7.09 4.51
CA GLN A 105 16.91 -8.23 4.50
C GLN A 105 17.06 -8.77 3.08
N GLU A 106 18.28 -9.12 2.70
CA GLU A 106 18.58 -9.83 1.46
C GLU A 106 18.45 -11.34 1.66
N LEU A 107 17.84 -12.01 0.69
CA LEU A 107 17.82 -13.47 0.63
C LEU A 107 18.96 -13.93 -0.25
N ILE A 108 20.00 -14.48 0.37
CA ILE A 108 21.17 -15.02 -0.31
C ILE A 108 21.11 -16.54 -0.18
N LEU A 109 20.79 -17.22 -1.28
CA LEU A 109 20.84 -18.67 -1.37
C LEU A 109 22.25 -19.08 -1.79
N ASP A 110 22.88 -19.95 -0.99
CA ASP A 110 24.11 -20.69 -1.29
C ASP A 110 25.34 -19.85 -1.71
N THR A 111 26.11 -19.35 -0.74
CA THR A 111 27.33 -18.55 -1.01
C THR A 111 28.61 -19.11 -0.38
N GLY A 112 28.59 -20.33 0.17
CA GLY A 112 29.73 -20.86 0.93
C GLY A 112 30.16 -19.99 2.14
N ASN A 113 29.37 -18.97 2.47
CA ASN A 113 29.64 -17.99 3.52
C ASN A 113 28.84 -18.34 4.79
N ARG A 114 29.45 -18.17 5.97
CA ARG A 114 28.83 -18.45 7.28
C ARG A 114 27.89 -17.33 7.77
N LYS A 115 27.76 -16.21 7.06
CA LYS A 115 26.89 -15.10 7.46
C LYS A 115 25.41 -15.49 7.31
N SER A 116 24.68 -15.48 8.43
CA SER A 116 23.25 -15.86 8.49
C SER A 116 22.28 -14.73 8.14
N LYS A 117 22.73 -13.46 8.15
CA LYS A 117 21.89 -12.29 7.89
C LYS A 117 22.66 -11.25 7.09
N VAL A 118 22.09 -10.82 5.97
CA VAL A 118 22.59 -9.72 5.15
C VAL A 118 21.48 -8.70 4.97
N LEU A 119 21.79 -7.42 5.16
CA LEU A 119 20.84 -6.33 5.07
C LEU A 119 21.04 -5.55 3.77
N TYR A 120 19.94 -5.07 3.21
CA TYR A 120 19.93 -4.28 2.00
C TYR A 120 20.59 -2.91 2.23
N GLN A 121 21.43 -2.51 1.29
CA GLN A 121 22.10 -1.22 1.29
C GLN A 121 22.27 -0.68 -0.13
N VAL A 122 22.31 0.64 -0.25
CA VAL A 122 22.63 1.38 -1.48
C VAL A 122 23.70 2.40 -1.13
N ASN A 123 24.83 2.39 -1.85
CA ASN A 123 25.93 3.32 -1.62
C ASN A 123 26.38 3.39 -0.14
N ASN A 124 26.54 2.22 0.50
CA ASN A 124 26.88 2.06 1.92
C ASN A 124 25.89 2.69 2.92
N LYS A 125 24.65 2.95 2.49
CA LYS A 125 23.54 3.37 3.35
C LYS A 125 22.52 2.25 3.42
N ALA A 126 22.10 1.88 4.63
CA ALA A 126 21.06 0.89 4.81
C ALA A 126 19.75 1.35 4.15
N GLY A 127 19.04 0.42 3.51
CA GLY A 127 17.85 0.75 2.73
C GLY A 127 16.65 -0.13 3.05
N VAL A 128 15.48 0.33 2.64
CA VAL A 128 14.27 -0.49 2.52
C VAL A 128 13.99 -0.67 1.04
N HIS A 129 13.68 -1.90 0.62
CA HIS A 129 13.37 -2.17 -0.79
C HIS A 129 12.14 -1.40 -1.26
N SER A 130 12.15 -0.91 -2.50
CA SER A 130 11.04 -0.12 -3.07
C SER A 130 9.73 -0.89 -3.09
N GLN A 131 9.75 -2.19 -3.41
CA GLN A 131 8.56 -3.06 -3.38
C GLN A 131 7.99 -3.23 -1.96
N LYS A 132 8.83 -3.11 -0.92
CA LYS A 132 8.40 -3.19 0.48
C LYS A 132 7.73 -1.88 0.91
N ILE A 133 8.19 -0.73 0.40
CA ILE A 133 7.49 0.56 0.53
C ILE A 133 6.15 0.51 -0.21
N GLY A 134 6.16 0.05 -1.47
CA GLY A 134 4.94 -0.08 -2.29
C GLY A 134 3.90 -1.01 -1.67
N ASN A 135 4.32 -2.14 -1.08
CA ASN A 135 3.44 -3.05 -0.36
C ASN A 135 2.73 -2.35 0.81
N ALA A 136 3.46 -1.57 1.62
CA ALA A 136 2.86 -0.81 2.72
C ALA A 136 1.87 0.25 2.22
N ILE A 137 2.20 1.00 1.16
CA ILE A 137 1.30 2.03 0.63
C ILE A 137 -0.02 1.40 0.14
N ARG A 138 0.04 0.23 -0.51
CA ARG A 138 -1.16 -0.48 -1.01
C ARG A 138 -1.83 -1.40 0.01
N THR A 139 -1.50 -1.32 1.30
CA THR A 139 -2.24 -1.95 2.41
C THR A 139 -3.56 -1.23 2.63
N ILE A 140 -4.49 -1.40 1.69
CA ILE A 140 -5.75 -0.65 1.63
C ILE A 140 -6.99 -1.53 1.50
N ASP A 141 -6.85 -2.85 1.35
CA ASP A 141 -7.97 -3.74 1.15
C ASP A 141 -8.61 -4.09 2.49
N THR A 142 -9.79 -3.55 2.74
CA THR A 142 -10.67 -3.90 3.88
C THR A 142 -11.96 -4.53 3.39
N TRP A 143 -11.99 -4.99 2.14
CA TRP A 143 -13.21 -5.40 1.43
C TRP A 143 -13.21 -6.91 1.15
N TYR A 144 -12.33 -7.67 1.80
CA TYR A 144 -12.20 -9.11 1.58
C TYR A 144 -13.24 -9.90 2.42
N GLU A 145 -13.73 -9.30 3.51
CA GLU A 145 -14.74 -9.80 4.43
C GLU A 145 -15.56 -8.61 4.98
N GLU A 146 -16.79 -8.85 5.44
CA GLU A 146 -17.69 -7.81 5.98
C GLU A 146 -17.10 -7.10 7.21
N ASP A 147 -16.55 -7.88 8.15
CA ASP A 147 -15.91 -7.39 9.38
C ASP A 147 -14.38 -7.55 9.30
N ALA A 148 -13.76 -7.08 8.22
CA ALA A 148 -12.31 -7.19 8.02
C ALA A 148 -11.54 -6.56 9.21
N PRO A 149 -10.80 -7.36 10.00
CA PRO A 149 -10.20 -6.87 11.25
C PRO A 149 -9.00 -5.93 11.05
N PHE A 150 -8.40 -5.93 9.86
CA PHE A 150 -7.28 -5.09 9.49
C PHE A 150 -7.19 -4.95 7.96
N PRO A 151 -6.61 -3.86 7.43
CA PRO A 151 -6.34 -3.76 6.01
C PRO A 151 -5.22 -4.71 5.59
N ILE A 152 -5.38 -5.37 4.44
CA ILE A 152 -4.32 -6.14 3.80
C ILE A 152 -3.79 -5.41 2.55
N ALA A 153 -2.56 -5.76 2.16
CA ALA A 153 -2.01 -5.32 0.89
C ALA A 153 -2.86 -5.87 -0.25
N VAL A 154 -3.25 -5.02 -1.19
CA VAL A 154 -4.07 -5.41 -2.35
C VAL A 154 -3.29 -6.41 -3.19
N GLU A 155 -3.72 -7.67 -3.20
CA GLU A 155 -3.13 -8.78 -3.97
C GLU A 155 -4.26 -9.54 -4.70
N PRO A 156 -3.99 -10.19 -5.85
CA PRO A 156 -5.02 -10.89 -6.63
C PRO A 156 -5.80 -11.95 -5.85
N TYR A 157 -5.15 -12.61 -4.88
CA TYR A 157 -5.76 -13.62 -4.01
C TYR A 157 -5.85 -13.17 -2.54
N GLY A 158 -5.60 -11.88 -2.25
CA GLY A 158 -5.58 -11.36 -0.87
C GLY A 158 -4.59 -12.11 0.02
N SER A 159 -3.42 -12.45 -0.50
CA SER A 159 -2.42 -13.27 0.20
C SER A 159 -1.63 -12.45 1.22
N VAL A 160 -1.60 -12.92 2.48
CA VAL A 160 -0.78 -12.38 3.56
C VAL A 160 0.25 -13.43 3.96
N THR A 161 1.48 -13.26 3.47
CA THR A 161 2.54 -14.28 3.60
C THR A 161 2.91 -14.58 5.05
N THR A 162 2.87 -13.59 5.94
CA THR A 162 3.18 -13.76 7.37
C THR A 162 2.14 -14.60 8.11
N LEU A 163 0.90 -14.64 7.61
CA LEU A 163 -0.17 -15.46 8.17
C LEU A 163 -0.32 -16.81 7.45
N GLY A 164 0.32 -16.97 6.28
CA GLY A 164 0.11 -18.15 5.43
C GLY A 164 -1.30 -18.25 4.87
N THR A 165 -2.04 -17.12 4.81
CA THR A 165 -3.47 -17.08 4.47
C THR A 165 -3.73 -16.30 3.19
N ALA A 166 -4.64 -16.81 2.36
CA ALA A 166 -5.24 -16.09 1.25
C ALA A 166 -6.71 -15.77 1.58
N PHE A 167 -7.02 -14.49 1.78
CA PHE A 167 -8.35 -14.04 2.20
C PHE A 167 -9.36 -13.98 1.05
N ARG A 168 -8.89 -13.91 -0.21
CA ARG A 168 -9.75 -13.86 -1.40
C ARG A 168 -9.64 -15.16 -2.18
N GLN A 169 -10.34 -16.17 -1.70
CA GLN A 169 -10.28 -17.52 -2.25
C GLN A 169 -11.03 -17.62 -3.59
N PRO A 170 -10.41 -18.20 -4.64
CA PRO A 170 -11.10 -18.42 -5.93
C PRO A 170 -12.35 -19.30 -5.82
N LYS A 171 -12.36 -20.23 -4.87
CA LYS A 171 -13.53 -21.08 -4.57
C LYS A 171 -14.77 -20.26 -4.22
N GLU A 172 -14.58 -19.10 -3.60
CA GLU A 172 -15.64 -18.16 -3.23
C GLU A 172 -15.89 -17.08 -4.30
N LYS A 173 -15.15 -17.11 -5.42
CA LYS A 173 -15.18 -16.11 -6.49
C LYS A 173 -14.88 -14.68 -6.02
N LYS A 174 -14.11 -14.54 -4.93
CA LYS A 174 -13.71 -13.25 -4.33
C LYS A 174 -12.34 -12.76 -4.82
N ASP A 175 -11.61 -13.59 -5.55
CA ASP A 175 -10.31 -13.22 -6.12
C ASP A 175 -10.46 -12.24 -7.29
N PHE A 176 -9.38 -11.54 -7.61
CA PHE A 176 -9.36 -10.55 -8.69
C PHE A 176 -9.82 -11.12 -10.04
N TYR A 177 -9.40 -12.32 -10.43
CA TYR A 177 -9.71 -12.86 -11.75
C TYR A 177 -11.20 -13.18 -11.87
N SER A 178 -11.78 -13.85 -10.86
CA SER A 178 -13.22 -14.12 -10.84
C SER A 178 -14.06 -12.84 -10.90
N ILE A 179 -13.69 -11.81 -10.12
CA ILE A 179 -14.40 -10.53 -10.10
C ILE A 179 -14.23 -9.79 -11.44
N PHE A 180 -13.01 -9.72 -11.95
CA PHE A 180 -12.69 -8.98 -13.16
C PHE A 180 -13.31 -9.62 -14.41
N ASP A 181 -13.25 -10.95 -14.53
CA ASP A 181 -13.88 -11.66 -15.63
C ASP A 181 -15.40 -11.53 -15.60
N ALA A 182 -16.04 -11.71 -14.44
CA ALA A 182 -17.49 -11.52 -14.32
C ALA A 182 -17.91 -10.08 -14.68
N TRP A 183 -17.10 -9.10 -14.31
CA TRP A 183 -17.41 -7.70 -14.62
C TRP A 183 -17.23 -7.36 -16.10
N ILE A 184 -16.15 -7.83 -16.73
CA ILE A 184 -15.80 -7.44 -18.11
C ILE A 184 -16.44 -8.34 -19.16
N LYS A 185 -16.49 -9.66 -18.92
CA LYS A 185 -16.99 -10.66 -19.89
C LYS A 185 -18.49 -10.92 -19.74
N ASP A 186 -18.98 -11.02 -18.49
CA ASP A 186 -20.38 -11.38 -18.21
C ASP A 186 -21.30 -10.16 -17.97
N ASP A 187 -20.76 -8.94 -18.02
CA ASP A 187 -21.45 -7.68 -17.68
C ASP A 187 -22.12 -7.70 -16.27
N LYS A 188 -21.55 -8.49 -15.35
CA LYS A 188 -22.01 -8.58 -13.96
C LYS A 188 -21.23 -7.60 -13.10
N SER A 189 -21.77 -6.39 -12.97
CA SER A 189 -21.16 -5.37 -12.13
C SER A 189 -21.06 -5.83 -10.67
N PRO A 190 -19.86 -5.87 -10.07
CA PRO A 190 -19.70 -6.23 -8.67
C PRO A 190 -20.09 -5.05 -7.77
N THR A 191 -20.16 -5.27 -6.46
CA THR A 191 -20.46 -4.20 -5.48
C THR A 191 -19.41 -3.09 -5.55
N GLU A 192 -19.75 -1.89 -5.09
CA GLU A 192 -18.84 -0.74 -5.07
C GLU A 192 -17.47 -1.10 -4.46
N GLU A 193 -17.48 -1.80 -3.33
CA GLU A 193 -16.27 -2.21 -2.62
C GLU A 193 -15.38 -3.14 -3.44
N GLN A 194 -15.98 -4.10 -4.14
CA GLN A 194 -15.25 -5.00 -5.03
C GLN A 194 -14.75 -4.28 -6.28
N GLN A 195 -15.45 -3.24 -6.75
CA GLN A 195 -14.92 -2.37 -7.80
C GLN A 195 -13.69 -1.59 -7.33
N HIS A 196 -13.68 -1.06 -6.11
CA HIS A 196 -12.49 -0.41 -5.54
C HIS A 196 -11.31 -1.39 -5.43
N TYR A 197 -11.56 -2.60 -4.94
CA TYR A 197 -10.55 -3.67 -4.88
C TYR A 197 -9.97 -3.96 -6.28
N ALA A 198 -10.82 -4.22 -7.28
CA ALA A 198 -10.38 -4.52 -8.63
C ALA A 198 -9.58 -3.36 -9.24
N MET A 199 -10.02 -2.11 -9.04
CA MET A 199 -9.28 -0.93 -9.51
C MET A 199 -7.95 -0.74 -8.79
N ALA A 200 -7.87 -1.08 -7.50
CA ALA A 200 -6.61 -1.05 -6.77
C ALA A 200 -5.60 -2.10 -7.29
N ILE A 201 -6.07 -3.28 -7.72
CA ILE A 201 -5.22 -4.27 -8.40
C ILE A 201 -4.68 -3.74 -9.73
N LEU A 202 -5.52 -3.05 -10.51
CA LEU A 202 -5.08 -2.43 -11.76
C LEU A 202 -4.03 -1.32 -11.54
N ILE A 203 -4.18 -0.51 -10.48
CA ILE A 203 -3.18 0.51 -10.09
C ILE A 203 -1.87 -0.15 -9.65
N ARG A 204 -1.94 -1.23 -8.85
CA ARG A 204 -0.76 -2.02 -8.48
C ARG A 204 -0.05 -2.56 -9.73
N GLY A 205 -0.82 -2.94 -10.74
CA GLY A 205 -0.33 -3.56 -11.95
C GLY A 205 0.11 -5.02 -11.72
N GLY A 206 0.53 -5.64 -12.81
CA GLY A 206 0.91 -7.05 -12.86
C GLY A 206 0.74 -7.61 -14.26
N VAL A 207 1.18 -8.85 -14.45
CA VAL A 207 0.89 -9.61 -15.67
C VAL A 207 -0.39 -10.41 -15.41
N PHE A 208 -1.50 -9.92 -15.95
CA PHE A 208 -2.81 -10.56 -15.87
C PHE A 208 -3.09 -11.32 -17.17
N GLY A 209 -2.34 -12.40 -17.37
CA GLY A 209 -2.54 -13.30 -18.49
C GLY A 209 -3.23 -14.58 -18.03
N GLU A 210 -4.06 -15.15 -18.89
CA GLU A 210 -4.42 -16.55 -18.76
C GLU A 210 -3.12 -17.35 -18.87
N SER A 211 -2.66 -17.90 -17.74
CA SER A 211 -1.54 -18.84 -17.81
C SER A 211 -2.08 -20.06 -18.54
N GLY A 212 -1.73 -20.20 -19.82
CA GLY A 212 -1.90 -21.43 -20.57
C GLY A 212 -1.12 -22.52 -19.84
N LYS A 213 -1.76 -23.15 -18.86
CA LYS A 213 -1.39 -24.43 -18.31
C LYS A 213 -2.40 -25.40 -18.88
N GLU A 214 -2.13 -25.83 -20.11
CA GLU A 214 -2.37 -27.22 -20.47
C GLU A 214 -1.49 -28.12 -19.59
#